data_AF-A0A9E5WLQ4-F1
#
_entry.id   AF-A0A9E5WLQ4-F1
#
_cell.length_a   1.000
_cell.length_b   1.000
_cell.length_c   1.000
_cell.angle_alpha   90.00
_cell.angle_beta   90.00
_cell.angle_gamma   90.00
#
_symmetry.space_group_name_H-M   'P 1'
#
loop_
_entity.id
_entity.type
_entity.pdbx_description
1 polymer ?
#
loop_
_entity_poly.entity_id
_entity_poly.type
_entity_poly.pdbx_seq_one_letter_code
_entity_poly.pdbx_strand_id
1 'polypeptide(L)'
;MLFSDKRPILLNGIPELASRSDLADRSIIIHLPEISASARKYESELWKSFNEAAPRILAGLLDGISCAVGRIGEVKLSERPRMADFAKWVSSAELAYGWPEGAFLDSYAANRRSTVQATIEGNPVALAVTLLAREGGSWQGTMTELSKTLRARYPHITEDTFGFPRHANKLSSAIRRLKPPLREIGVEVGFDRQGQGSERIVKINKV
;
A
#
# COMPACT_ATOMS: atom_id res chain seq x y z
N MET A 1 -2.97 -34.46 0.77
CA MET A 1 -3.45 -33.37 1.64
C MET A 1 -4.88 -33.07 1.19
N LEU A 2 -5.89 -33.31 2.03
CA LEU A 2 -7.31 -33.23 1.64
C LEU A 2 -7.86 -31.80 1.56
N PHE A 3 -7.20 -30.84 2.22
CA PHE A 3 -7.49 -29.41 2.10
C PHE A 3 -6.18 -28.62 2.06
N SER A 4 -6.14 -27.55 1.27
CA SER A 4 -5.06 -26.57 1.24
C SER A 4 -5.67 -25.21 1.58
N ASP A 5 -5.36 -24.68 2.76
CA ASP A 5 -5.84 -23.40 3.26
C ASP A 5 -4.76 -22.31 3.19
N LYS A 6 -5.19 -21.07 2.95
CA LYS A 6 -4.38 -19.88 3.20
C LYS A 6 -4.86 -19.28 4.52
N ARG A 7 -3.95 -19.11 5.48
CA ARG A 7 -4.25 -18.51 6.78
C ARG A 7 -4.01 -17.00 6.72
N PRO A 8 -5.06 -16.16 6.64
CA PRO A 8 -4.87 -14.73 6.73
C PRO A 8 -4.29 -14.39 8.10
N ILE A 9 -3.32 -13.48 8.13
CA ILE A 9 -2.71 -12.97 9.37
C ILE A 9 -3.34 -11.63 9.67
N LEU A 10 -3.94 -11.48 10.85
CA LEU A 10 -4.40 -10.19 11.35
C LEU A 10 -3.28 -9.57 12.18
N LEU A 11 -2.85 -8.36 11.80
CA LEU A 11 -1.89 -7.57 12.55
C LEU A 11 -2.58 -6.29 13.02
N ASN A 12 -2.44 -5.95 14.30
CA ASN A 12 -2.95 -4.71 14.87
C ASN A 12 -1.80 -3.89 15.49
N GLY A 13 -1.88 -2.57 15.38
CA GLY A 13 -0.84 -1.68 15.87
C GLY A 13 -1.26 -0.23 15.73
N ILE A 14 -0.64 0.62 16.54
CA ILE A 14 -0.76 2.07 16.43
C ILE A 14 0.11 2.62 15.29
N PRO A 15 1.41 2.26 15.19
CA PRO A 15 2.19 2.62 14.00
C PRO A 15 1.82 1.72 12.82
N GLU A 16 2.03 2.22 11.60
CA GLU A 16 1.79 1.45 10.37
C GLU A 16 2.75 0.25 10.27
N LEU A 17 2.20 -0.96 10.44
CA LEU A 17 2.97 -2.21 10.51
C LEU A 17 3.43 -2.70 9.14
N ALA A 18 2.76 -2.31 8.06
CA ALA A 18 3.00 -2.79 6.71
C ALA A 18 3.91 -1.85 5.88
N SER A 19 4.82 -1.10 6.51
CA SER A 19 5.68 -0.10 5.82
C SER A 19 6.63 -0.68 4.75
N ARG A 20 6.80 -2.00 4.69
CA ARG A 20 7.54 -2.68 3.62
C ARG A 20 6.61 -2.94 2.44
N SER A 21 6.99 -2.44 1.26
CA SER A 21 6.18 -2.49 0.03
C SER A 21 5.60 -3.87 -0.31
N ASP A 22 6.36 -4.96 -0.13
CA ASP A 22 5.88 -6.31 -0.42
C ASP A 22 4.82 -6.84 0.57
N LEU A 23 4.85 -6.38 1.83
CA LEU A 23 3.83 -6.71 2.83
C LEU A 23 2.59 -5.83 2.63
N ALA A 24 2.76 -4.52 2.44
CA ALA A 24 1.71 -3.57 2.08
C ALA A 24 0.91 -4.05 0.86
N ASP A 25 1.61 -4.47 -0.21
CA ASP A 25 0.99 -4.94 -1.45
C ASP A 25 0.12 -6.19 -1.28
N ARG A 26 0.32 -6.96 -0.19
CA ARG A 26 -0.44 -8.19 0.12
C ARG A 26 -1.33 -8.03 1.35
N SER A 27 -1.54 -6.81 1.80
CA SER A 27 -2.34 -6.49 2.98
C SER A 27 -3.60 -5.73 2.58
N ILE A 28 -4.63 -5.85 3.43
CA ILE A 28 -5.82 -4.98 3.40
C ILE A 28 -5.74 -4.17 4.68
N ILE A 29 -5.57 -2.85 4.55
CA ILE A 29 -5.45 -1.97 5.71
C ILE A 29 -6.83 -1.49 6.10
N ILE A 30 -7.25 -1.75 7.34
CA ILE A 30 -8.54 -1.29 7.86
C ILE A 30 -8.24 -0.21 8.89
N HIS A 31 -8.62 1.03 8.58
CA HIS A 31 -8.57 2.13 9.54
C HIS A 31 -9.87 2.14 10.35
N LEU A 32 -9.73 1.98 11.66
CA LEU A 32 -10.86 2.04 12.58
C LEU A 32 -10.96 3.46 13.19
N PRO A 33 -12.18 4.01 13.35
CA PRO A 33 -12.35 5.30 14.00
C PRO A 33 -11.97 5.22 15.48
N GLU A 34 -11.56 6.36 16.04
CA GLU A 34 -11.29 6.46 17.48
C GLU A 34 -12.59 6.25 18.28
N ILE A 35 -12.51 5.43 19.34
CA ILE A 35 -13.61 5.22 20.28
C ILE A 35 -13.48 6.23 21.42
N SER A 36 -14.37 7.23 21.42
CA SER A 36 -14.45 8.25 22.46
C SER A 36 -14.68 7.63 23.85
N ALA A 37 -14.24 8.30 24.91
CA ALA A 37 -14.38 7.79 26.27
C ALA A 37 -15.82 7.43 26.65
N SER A 38 -16.81 8.20 26.15
CA SER A 38 -18.24 7.97 26.38
C SER A 38 -18.84 6.84 25.54
N ALA A 39 -18.18 6.41 24.46
CA ALA A 39 -18.64 5.34 23.59
C ALA A 39 -17.98 3.97 23.90
N ARG A 40 -17.01 3.93 24.82
CA ARG A 40 -16.36 2.69 25.26
C ARG A 40 -17.38 1.81 25.98
N LYS A 41 -17.34 0.52 25.70
CA LYS A 41 -18.21 -0.49 26.31
C LYS A 41 -17.39 -1.44 27.17
N TYR A 42 -18.02 -2.01 28.19
CA TYR A 42 -17.40 -3.11 28.93
C TYR A 42 -17.28 -4.34 28.03
N GLU A 43 -16.27 -5.17 28.29
CA GLU A 43 -16.03 -6.39 27.53
C GLU A 43 -17.25 -7.35 27.58
N SER A 44 -17.93 -7.42 28.72
CA SER A 44 -19.14 -8.24 28.89
C SER A 44 -20.29 -7.79 27.97
N GLU A 45 -20.49 -6.47 27.82
CA GLU A 45 -21.51 -5.90 26.93
C GLU A 45 -21.16 -6.13 25.47
N LEU A 46 -19.87 -5.98 25.13
CA LEU A 46 -19.36 -6.27 23.80
C LEU A 46 -19.64 -7.73 23.42
N TRP A 47 -19.21 -8.69 24.25
CA TRP A 47 -19.42 -10.12 23.98
C TRP A 47 -20.89 -10.50 23.91
N LYS A 48 -21.73 -9.93 24.77
CA LYS A 48 -23.18 -10.14 24.69
C LYS A 48 -23.72 -9.71 23.32
N SER A 49 -23.42 -8.47 22.90
CA SER A 49 -23.89 -7.95 21.61
C SER A 49 -23.32 -8.72 20.41
N PHE A 50 -22.06 -9.18 20.49
CA PHE A 50 -21.44 -10.00 19.47
C PHE A 50 -22.13 -11.36 19.35
N ASN A 51 -22.38 -12.05 20.47
CA ASN A 51 -23.03 -13.37 20.47
C ASN A 51 -24.46 -13.31 19.93
N GLU A 52 -25.20 -12.23 20.22
CA GLU A 52 -26.53 -11.97 19.64
C GLU A 52 -26.47 -11.73 18.11
N ALA A 53 -25.38 -11.15 17.61
CA ALA A 53 -25.17 -10.90 16.17
C ALA A 53 -24.49 -12.07 15.44
N ALA A 54 -23.78 -12.95 16.15
CA ALA A 54 -22.93 -13.99 15.58
C ALA A 54 -23.62 -14.90 14.57
N PRO A 55 -24.88 -15.39 14.78
CA PRO A 55 -25.56 -16.21 13.78
C PRO A 55 -25.78 -15.48 12.45
N ARG A 56 -26.10 -14.18 12.49
CA ARG A 56 -26.30 -13.36 11.29
C ARG A 56 -24.98 -13.03 10.60
N ILE A 57 -23.92 -12.77 11.36
CA ILE A 57 -22.57 -12.57 10.81
C ILE A 57 -22.12 -13.84 10.08
N LEU A 58 -22.29 -15.00 10.69
CA LEU A 58 -21.94 -16.28 10.09
C LEU A 58 -22.76 -16.55 8.83
N ALA A 59 -24.08 -16.31 8.85
CA ALA A 59 -24.94 -16.45 7.68
C ALA A 59 -24.44 -15.58 6.52
N GLY A 60 -24.16 -14.29 6.76
CA GLY A 60 -23.64 -13.40 5.71
C GLY A 60 -22.29 -13.86 5.14
N LEU A 61 -21.39 -14.37 5.98
CA LEU A 61 -20.11 -14.94 5.50
C LEU A 61 -20.34 -16.19 4.62
N LEU A 62 -21.26 -17.06 5.00
CA LEU A 62 -21.60 -18.27 4.24
C LEU A 62 -22.31 -17.94 2.92
N ASP A 63 -23.18 -16.93 2.89
CA ASP A 63 -23.85 -16.45 1.68
C ASP A 63 -22.81 -15.95 0.65
N GLY A 64 -21.83 -15.16 1.12
CA GLY A 64 -20.72 -14.71 0.27
C GLY A 64 -19.88 -15.86 -0.27
N ILE A 65 -19.55 -16.86 0.56
CA ILE A 65 -18.79 -18.05 0.13
C ILE A 65 -19.59 -18.85 -0.91
N SER A 66 -20.86 -19.13 -0.64
CA SER A 66 -21.74 -19.89 -1.54
C SER A 66 -21.85 -19.22 -2.91
N CYS A 67 -22.09 -17.91 -2.92
CA CYS A 67 -22.13 -17.11 -4.15
C CYS A 67 -20.79 -17.13 -4.90
N ALA A 68 -19.68 -16.93 -4.20
CA ALA A 68 -18.36 -16.94 -4.82
C ALA A 68 -18.05 -18.30 -5.48
N VAL A 69 -18.29 -19.41 -4.79
CA VAL A 69 -18.07 -20.77 -5.34
C VAL A 69 -18.90 -20.99 -6.60
N GLY A 70 -20.16 -20.56 -6.62
CA GLY A 70 -21.03 -20.71 -7.78
C GLY A 70 -20.62 -19.86 -8.99
N ARG A 71 -19.99 -18.70 -8.76
CA ARG A 71 -19.75 -17.68 -9.80
C ARG A 71 -18.29 -17.49 -10.21
N ILE A 72 -17.33 -18.05 -9.47
CA ILE A 72 -15.89 -17.84 -9.71
C ILE A 72 -15.45 -18.23 -11.12
N GLY A 73 -16.15 -19.15 -11.78
CA GLY A 73 -15.88 -19.53 -13.17
C GLY A 73 -16.26 -18.45 -14.20
N GLU A 74 -17.24 -17.62 -13.88
CA GLU A 74 -17.85 -16.63 -14.79
C GLU A 74 -17.16 -15.26 -14.71
N VAL A 75 -16.66 -14.89 -13.52
CA VAL A 75 -16.03 -13.59 -13.27
C VAL A 75 -14.75 -13.43 -14.10
N LYS A 76 -14.66 -12.32 -14.84
CA LYS A 76 -13.47 -11.92 -15.60
C LYS A 76 -13.05 -10.52 -15.20
N LEU A 77 -11.85 -10.39 -14.65
CA LEU A 77 -11.27 -9.09 -14.31
C LEU A 77 -10.58 -8.52 -15.54
N SER A 78 -10.96 -7.30 -15.95
CA SER A 78 -10.31 -6.55 -17.04
C SER A 78 -8.85 -6.23 -16.71
N GLU A 79 -8.60 -5.82 -15.47
CA GLU A 79 -7.27 -5.63 -14.90
C GLU A 79 -7.06 -6.56 -13.70
N ARG A 80 -5.86 -7.13 -13.59
CA ARG A 80 -5.52 -8.09 -12.53
C ARG A 80 -4.66 -7.37 -11.48
N PRO A 81 -5.22 -7.04 -10.30
CA PRO A 81 -4.44 -6.43 -9.24
C PRO A 81 -3.47 -7.45 -8.63
N ARG A 82 -2.59 -6.97 -7.76
CA ARG A 82 -1.83 -7.86 -6.87
C ARG A 82 -2.80 -8.72 -6.06
N MET A 83 -2.46 -9.99 -5.85
CA MET A 83 -3.38 -11.00 -5.32
C MET A 83 -4.61 -11.23 -6.23
N ALA A 84 -4.38 -11.40 -7.54
CA ALA A 84 -5.44 -11.54 -8.55
C ALA A 84 -6.49 -12.62 -8.23
N ASP A 85 -6.06 -13.78 -7.70
CA ASP A 85 -7.00 -14.87 -7.32
C ASP A 85 -7.89 -14.46 -6.14
N PHE A 86 -7.31 -13.76 -5.15
CA PHE A 86 -8.08 -13.19 -4.03
C PHE A 86 -9.07 -12.14 -4.55
N ALA A 87 -8.62 -11.25 -5.44
CA ALA A 87 -9.49 -10.22 -5.99
C ALA A 87 -10.64 -10.82 -6.80
N LYS A 88 -10.36 -11.85 -7.60
CA LYS A 88 -11.37 -12.61 -8.36
C LYS A 88 -12.37 -13.30 -7.42
N TRP A 89 -11.87 -13.90 -6.34
CA TRP A 89 -12.69 -14.58 -5.33
C TRP A 89 -13.69 -13.62 -4.68
N VAL A 90 -13.22 -12.47 -4.17
CA VAL A 90 -14.10 -11.51 -3.51
C VAL A 90 -15.07 -10.86 -4.50
N SER A 91 -14.61 -10.54 -5.72
CA SER A 91 -15.50 -10.01 -6.77
C SER A 91 -16.64 -10.99 -7.12
N SER A 92 -16.40 -12.29 -6.98
CA SER A 92 -17.43 -13.32 -7.20
C SER A 92 -18.50 -13.36 -6.09
N ALA A 93 -18.25 -12.75 -4.94
CA ALA A 93 -19.18 -12.65 -3.83
C ALA A 93 -20.04 -11.37 -3.85
N GLU A 94 -19.76 -10.39 -4.73
CA GLU A 94 -20.38 -9.05 -4.70
C GLU A 94 -21.92 -9.09 -4.65
N LEU A 95 -22.53 -9.98 -5.43
CA LEU A 95 -23.98 -10.12 -5.50
C LEU A 95 -24.62 -10.57 -4.18
N ALA A 96 -23.94 -11.43 -3.40
CA ALA A 96 -24.46 -11.87 -2.11
C ALA A 96 -24.59 -10.71 -1.12
N TYR A 97 -23.77 -9.68 -1.27
CA TYR A 97 -23.78 -8.49 -0.43
C TYR A 97 -24.54 -7.32 -1.04
N GLY A 98 -25.16 -7.51 -2.21
CA GLY A 98 -25.85 -6.45 -2.94
C GLY A 98 -24.91 -5.35 -3.43
N TRP A 99 -23.63 -5.65 -3.64
CA TRP A 99 -22.65 -4.69 -4.15
C TRP A 99 -22.76 -4.57 -5.69
N PRO A 100 -22.58 -3.36 -6.25
CA PRO A 100 -22.42 -3.20 -7.69
C PRO A 100 -21.22 -4.00 -8.21
N GLU A 101 -21.29 -4.45 -9.46
CA GLU A 101 -20.17 -5.15 -10.11
C GLU A 101 -18.92 -4.25 -10.12
N GLY A 102 -17.81 -4.79 -9.63
CA GLY A 102 -16.52 -4.09 -9.58
C GLY A 102 -16.33 -3.19 -8.36
N ALA A 103 -17.35 -3.02 -7.50
CA ALA A 103 -17.25 -2.17 -6.31
C ALA A 103 -16.14 -2.61 -5.34
N PHE A 104 -15.89 -3.93 -5.26
CA PHE A 104 -14.77 -4.45 -4.49
C PHE A 104 -13.43 -4.02 -5.09
N LEU A 105 -13.25 -4.12 -6.41
CA LEU A 105 -12.00 -3.74 -7.06
C LEU A 105 -11.69 -2.26 -6.89
N ASP A 106 -12.70 -1.39 -6.98
CA ASP A 106 -12.54 0.05 -6.74
C ASP A 106 -12.09 0.31 -5.30
N SER A 107 -12.76 -0.32 -4.33
CA SER A 107 -12.43 -0.21 -2.91
C SER A 107 -11.04 -0.75 -2.61
N TYR A 108 -10.67 -1.88 -3.22
CA TYR A 108 -9.37 -2.51 -3.05
C TYR A 108 -8.25 -1.67 -3.69
N ALA A 109 -8.49 -1.08 -4.86
CA ALA A 109 -7.56 -0.16 -5.50
C ALA A 109 -7.37 1.13 -4.69
N ALA A 110 -8.44 1.65 -4.07
CA ALA A 110 -8.34 2.78 -3.14
C ALA A 110 -7.53 2.42 -1.90
N ASN A 111 -7.77 1.23 -1.31
CA ASN A 111 -7.04 0.73 -0.14
C ASN A 111 -5.53 0.58 -0.41
N ARG A 112 -5.17 0.06 -1.59
CA ARG A 112 -3.76 -0.05 -1.99
C ARG A 112 -3.12 1.34 -2.17
N ARG A 113 -3.82 2.27 -2.85
CA ARG A 113 -3.32 3.64 -3.05
C ARG A 113 -3.09 4.38 -1.73
N SER A 114 -4.03 4.30 -0.78
CA SER A 114 -3.87 4.94 0.52
C SER A 114 -2.68 4.37 1.31
N THR A 115 -2.49 3.05 1.26
CA THR A 115 -1.35 2.36 1.88
C THR A 115 -0.02 2.81 1.28
N VAL A 116 0.06 2.93 -0.05
CA VAL A 116 1.26 3.41 -0.72
C VAL A 116 1.55 4.86 -0.37
N GLN A 117 0.51 5.71 -0.33
CA GLN A 117 0.68 7.10 0.06
C GLN A 117 1.20 7.24 1.50
N ALA A 118 0.61 6.52 2.47
CA ALA A 118 1.07 6.54 3.86
C ALA A 118 2.51 6.01 4.01
N THR A 119 2.87 4.97 3.26
CA THR A 119 4.26 4.46 3.19
C THR A 119 5.24 5.52 2.67
N ILE A 120 4.81 6.36 1.72
CA ILE A 120 5.64 7.44 1.15
C ILE A 120 5.77 8.59 2.13
N GLU A 121 4.68 8.99 2.79
CA GLU A 121 4.67 10.05 3.80
C GLU A 121 5.52 9.68 5.02
N GLY A 122 5.50 8.41 5.45
CA GLY A 122 6.33 7.89 6.54
C GLY A 122 7.79 7.62 6.18
N ASN A 123 8.20 7.75 4.91
CA ASN A 123 9.56 7.50 4.47
C ASN A 123 10.24 8.80 4.00
N PRO A 124 11.21 9.36 4.75
CA PRO A 124 11.87 10.63 4.42
C PRO A 124 12.49 10.67 3.02
N VAL A 125 13.02 9.55 2.52
CA VAL A 125 13.56 9.46 1.15
C VAL A 125 12.45 9.55 0.12
N ALA A 126 11.37 8.79 0.32
CA ALA A 126 10.23 8.78 -0.60
C ALA A 126 9.55 10.15 -0.65
N LEU A 127 9.34 10.78 0.51
CA LEU A 127 8.76 12.11 0.62
C LEU A 127 9.61 13.16 -0.11
N ALA A 128 10.92 13.20 0.16
CA ALA A 128 11.81 14.18 -0.48
C ALA A 128 11.89 14.01 -2.01
N VAL A 129 11.92 12.77 -2.51
CA VAL A 129 11.90 12.48 -3.96
C VAL A 129 10.56 12.89 -4.58
N THR A 130 9.45 12.67 -3.88
CA THR A 130 8.11 13.04 -4.34
C THR A 130 7.94 14.55 -4.45
N LEU A 131 8.39 15.30 -3.44
CA LEU A 131 8.38 16.77 -3.46
C LEU A 131 9.24 17.30 -4.61
N LEU A 132 10.44 16.74 -4.79
CA LEU A 132 11.34 17.13 -5.88
C LEU A 132 10.68 16.97 -7.26
N ALA A 133 9.99 15.84 -7.48
CA ALA A 133 9.28 15.57 -8.73
C ALA A 133 8.11 16.53 -8.95
N ARG A 134 7.35 16.84 -7.88
CA ARG A 134 6.16 17.71 -7.95
C ARG A 134 6.49 19.18 -8.18
N GLU A 135 7.56 19.68 -7.56
CA GLU A 135 7.92 21.10 -7.63
C GLU A 135 8.87 21.43 -8.80
N GLY A 136 9.58 20.45 -9.36
CA GLY A 136 10.61 20.65 -10.39
C GLY A 136 10.29 20.04 -11.76
N GLY A 137 9.24 19.23 -11.89
CA GLY A 137 8.84 18.54 -13.14
C GLY A 137 9.75 17.38 -13.52
N SER A 138 11.03 17.65 -13.77
CA SER A 138 12.05 16.65 -14.10
C SER A 138 13.39 17.01 -13.45
N TRP A 139 14.03 16.04 -12.79
CA TRP A 139 15.37 16.18 -12.22
C TRP A 139 16.32 15.14 -12.84
N GLN A 140 17.53 15.55 -13.19
CA GLN A 140 18.58 14.68 -13.71
C GLN A 140 19.94 15.04 -13.11
N GLY A 141 20.73 14.03 -12.78
CA GLY A 141 22.10 14.19 -12.28
C GLY A 141 22.64 12.93 -11.63
N THR A 142 23.82 13.03 -11.04
CA THR A 142 24.45 11.96 -10.26
C THR A 142 23.75 11.76 -8.91
N MET A 143 23.94 10.59 -8.29
CA MET A 143 23.39 10.34 -6.95
C MET A 143 23.93 11.30 -5.88
N THR A 144 25.16 11.79 -6.06
CA THR A 144 25.79 12.77 -5.17
C THR A 144 25.11 14.13 -5.29
N GLU A 145 24.84 14.57 -6.51
CA GLU A 145 24.09 15.81 -6.76
C GLU A 145 22.67 15.70 -6.23
N LEU A 146 21.99 14.56 -6.45
CA LEU A 146 20.65 14.32 -5.91
C LEU A 146 20.65 14.47 -4.39
N SER A 147 21.60 13.82 -3.70
CA SER A 147 21.68 13.91 -2.25
C SER A 147 21.92 15.33 -1.76
N LYS A 148 22.72 16.14 -2.48
CA LYS A 148 22.94 17.55 -2.13
C LYS A 148 21.67 18.38 -2.36
N THR A 149 21.00 18.20 -3.50
CA THR A 149 19.76 18.89 -3.84
C THR A 149 18.66 18.60 -2.82
N LEU A 150 18.43 17.33 -2.48
CA LEU A 150 17.42 16.95 -1.49
C LEU A 150 17.71 17.57 -0.11
N ARG A 151 18.98 17.58 0.31
CA ARG A 151 19.39 18.18 1.60
C ARG A 151 19.23 19.70 1.63
N ALA A 152 19.58 20.38 0.55
CA ALA A 152 19.47 21.83 0.45
C ALA A 152 18.01 22.29 0.40
N ARG A 153 17.14 21.55 -0.31
CA ARG A 153 15.75 21.95 -0.54
C ARG A 153 14.80 21.51 0.57
N TYR A 154 15.10 20.38 1.23
CA TYR A 154 14.24 19.78 2.25
C TYR A 154 15.02 19.46 3.54
N PRO A 155 15.62 20.46 4.22
CA PRO A 155 16.45 20.23 5.41
C PRO A 155 15.66 19.52 6.51
N HIS A 156 14.43 19.96 6.79
CA HIS A 156 13.53 19.37 7.79
C HIS A 156 13.21 17.87 7.57
N ILE A 157 13.33 17.36 6.34
CA ILE A 157 13.12 15.93 6.02
C ILE A 157 14.42 15.14 6.06
N THR A 158 15.55 15.80 5.77
CA THR A 158 16.85 15.14 5.50
C THR A 158 17.87 15.27 6.63
N GLU A 159 17.58 16.09 7.65
CA GLU A 159 18.40 16.27 8.85
C GLU A 159 18.47 15.00 9.71
N ASP A 160 17.35 14.26 9.82
CA ASP A 160 17.35 12.99 10.53
C ASP A 160 18.19 11.96 9.76
N THR A 161 19.34 11.64 10.33
CA THR A 161 20.28 10.64 9.82
C THR A 161 19.73 9.22 9.90
N PHE A 162 18.84 8.94 10.85
CA PHE A 162 18.30 7.61 11.07
C PHE A 162 17.25 7.27 10.01
N GLY A 163 16.40 8.24 9.65
CA GLY A 163 15.42 8.14 8.57
C GLY A 163 15.97 8.42 7.16
N PHE A 164 16.98 9.30 7.01
CA PHE A 164 17.53 9.70 5.71
C PHE A 164 19.02 9.30 5.52
N PRO A 165 19.37 8.50 4.50
CA PRO A 165 20.73 8.02 4.31
C PRO A 165 21.80 9.12 4.16
N ARG A 166 22.90 9.02 4.93
CA ARG A 166 24.08 9.92 4.79
C ARG A 166 24.87 9.72 3.50
N HIS A 167 24.99 8.48 3.05
CA HIS A 167 25.85 8.12 1.93
C HIS A 167 25.04 7.86 0.65
N ALA A 168 25.55 8.35 -0.48
CA ALA A 168 24.93 8.25 -1.79
C ALA A 168 24.60 6.80 -2.20
N ASN A 169 25.45 5.83 -1.84
CA ASN A 169 25.19 4.41 -2.13
C ASN A 169 23.96 3.86 -1.38
N LYS A 170 23.78 4.24 -0.11
CA LYS A 170 22.61 3.86 0.70
C LYS A 170 21.35 4.57 0.19
N LEU A 171 21.45 5.84 -0.20
CA LEU A 171 20.35 6.57 -0.85
C LEU A 171 19.93 5.89 -2.16
N SER A 172 20.90 5.47 -2.98
CA SER A 172 20.64 4.73 -4.22
C SER A 172 19.91 3.41 -3.98
N SER A 173 20.30 2.65 -2.95
CA SER A 173 19.61 1.41 -2.56
C SER A 173 18.18 1.69 -2.09
N ALA A 174 17.98 2.73 -1.28
CA ALA A 174 16.66 3.14 -0.79
C ALA A 174 15.73 3.54 -1.95
N ILE A 175 16.19 4.42 -2.86
CA ILE A 175 15.41 4.86 -4.02
C ILE A 175 15.05 3.69 -4.93
N ARG A 176 15.97 2.73 -5.17
CA ARG A 176 15.64 1.53 -5.97
C ARG A 176 14.50 0.72 -5.37
N ARG A 177 14.46 0.59 -4.05
CA ARG A 177 13.36 -0.11 -3.33
C ARG A 177 12.05 0.66 -3.38
N LEU A 178 12.12 1.98 -3.46
CA LEU A 178 10.97 2.89 -3.52
C LEU A 178 10.43 3.10 -4.94
N LYS A 179 11.07 2.54 -5.99
CA LYS A 179 10.59 2.68 -7.37
C LYS A 179 9.12 2.25 -7.57
N PRO A 180 8.68 1.05 -7.11
CA PRO A 180 7.28 0.66 -7.27
C PRO A 180 6.29 1.61 -6.59
N PRO A 181 6.41 1.95 -5.29
CA PRO A 181 5.45 2.86 -4.65
C PRO A 181 5.50 4.28 -5.23
N LEU A 182 6.68 4.80 -5.62
CA LEU A 182 6.78 6.10 -6.29
C LEU A 182 6.01 6.11 -7.62
N ARG A 183 6.06 5.03 -8.39
CA ARG A 183 5.33 4.94 -9.67
C ARG A 183 3.81 4.97 -9.48
N GLU A 184 3.30 4.32 -8.44
CA GLU A 184 1.86 4.31 -8.14
C GLU A 184 1.31 5.71 -7.79
N ILE A 185 2.15 6.63 -7.31
CA ILE A 185 1.77 8.04 -7.06
C ILE A 185 2.19 9.01 -8.18
N GLY A 186 2.54 8.50 -9.36
CA GLY A 186 2.91 9.31 -10.52
C GLY A 186 4.33 9.87 -10.47
N VAL A 187 5.28 9.18 -9.84
CA VAL A 187 6.70 9.56 -9.83
C VAL A 187 7.54 8.42 -10.44
N GLU A 188 8.16 8.68 -11.58
CA GLU A 188 9.02 7.71 -12.25
C GLU A 188 10.50 8.00 -11.95
N VAL A 189 11.24 6.96 -11.55
CA VAL A 189 12.68 7.04 -11.28
C VAL A 189 13.47 6.08 -12.16
N GLY A 190 14.31 6.65 -13.02
CA GLY A 190 15.21 5.97 -13.95
C GLY A 190 16.67 6.00 -13.48
N PHE A 191 17.43 4.96 -13.86
CA PHE A 191 18.89 4.93 -13.69
C PHE A 191 19.50 4.61 -15.04
N ASP A 192 20.41 5.46 -15.48
CA ASP A 192 21.03 5.40 -16.81
C ASP A 192 22.56 5.48 -16.66
N ARG A 193 23.29 5.03 -17.68
CA ARG A 193 24.75 5.19 -17.76
C ARG A 193 25.08 6.10 -18.93
N GLN A 194 25.76 7.21 -18.68
CA GLN A 194 26.15 8.15 -19.72
C GLN A 194 27.67 8.38 -19.73
N GLY A 195 28.22 8.55 -20.94
CA GLY A 195 29.63 8.90 -21.20
C GLY A 195 30.62 7.73 -21.27
N GLN A 196 31.83 8.02 -21.77
CA GLN A 196 32.94 7.06 -21.90
C GLN A 196 33.46 6.52 -20.54
N GLY A 197 33.08 7.14 -19.41
CA GLY A 197 33.43 6.75 -18.05
C GLY A 197 32.37 5.95 -17.27
N SER A 198 31.22 5.62 -17.86
CA SER A 198 30.12 4.86 -17.21
C SER A 198 29.54 5.52 -15.95
N GLU A 199 29.41 6.85 -15.94
CA GLU A 199 28.84 7.57 -14.80
C GLU A 199 27.33 7.31 -14.71
N ARG A 200 26.86 6.99 -13.49
CA ARG A 200 25.47 6.60 -13.25
C ARG A 200 24.60 7.82 -12.99
N ILE A 201 23.72 8.11 -13.93
CA ILE A 201 22.76 9.21 -13.85
C ILE A 201 21.42 8.71 -13.32
N VAL A 202 20.80 9.50 -12.46
CA VAL A 202 19.43 9.29 -11.97
C VAL A 202 18.53 10.30 -12.67
N LYS A 203 17.36 9.85 -13.09
CA LYS A 203 16.29 10.68 -13.67
C LYS A 203 15.05 10.53 -12.81
N ILE A 204 14.42 11.63 -12.42
CA ILE A 204 13.18 11.65 -11.62
C ILE A 204 12.18 12.53 -12.35
N ASN A 205 11.03 11.98 -12.72
CA ASN A 205 9.98 12.69 -13.46
C ASN A 205 8.62 12.51 -12.78
N LYS A 206 7.77 13.53 -12.87
CA LYS A 206 6.34 13.39 -12.61
C LYS A 206 5.65 12.84 -13.85
N VAL A 207 4.79 11.83 -13.66
CA VAL A 207 3.95 11.18 -14.67
C VAL A 207 2.53 11.71 -14.55
#